data_AF-A0A815Q272-F1
#
_entry.id   AF-A0A815Q272-F1
#
_cell.length_a   1.000
_cell.length_b   1.000
_cell.length_c   1.000
_cell.angle_alpha   90.00
_cell.angle_beta   90.00
_cell.angle_gamma   90.00
#
_symmetry.space_group_name_H-M   'P 1'
#
loop_
_entity.id
_entity.type
_entity.pdbx_description
1 polymer ?
#
loop_
_entity_poly.entity_id
_entity_poly.type
_entity_poly.pdbx_seq_one_letter_code
_entity_poly.pdbx_strand_id
1 'polypeptide(L)'
;MGKKPIDRFIRAWAVALYNADFNQVDISKELKISRCCVQNAIKKFKNHGHYNDTKRSGHPKKVTGYDIRYLKKLVHGNGRVSAGKITSELNISFPKPVSVVTVRRKMLRFKASVSKKTKARRLQRRQQREILNHLLGNYDTSESDDEINVGRNDYNQSPECESRTLSLNTTSCLPLHELMNYENDEFDNVHSFNDHLLDIDNGTPLFNGSLITVKKAVRQLCSFFTDFNINKRTAVHLLRIIKTLLPKPNRLPTSWKAIMKVLGHVSTSRTTFLCSSCFHRCEKGRYGSKLCQNERCSLKNRTMKTIDIVELVHLDIRSQIQAILVRNQLLLNRKDLYPMTDVCFGEYYQSQSSTTTNRITLIVHTDGAPLVKLSKQSIWSCFASLVELPPPARDYHKNTVILSLWTSKVKPDPDTFLHETIEELKLLINNGTSIFINGQEYEITLRTQYFVSDLPAKALFCKTMNFNGYSACSEYCSTGEWSAENNIVVYPFTRNNLTPRTHSAYLDAAKEAQKDQLRERP
;
A
#
# COMPACT_ATOMS: atom_id res chain seq x y z
N MET A 1 46.71 -7.96 -25.92
CA MET A 1 46.73 -8.72 -24.64
C MET A 1 47.13 -7.78 -23.51
N GLY A 2 46.24 -7.53 -22.53
CA GLY A 2 46.56 -6.66 -21.38
C GLY A 2 47.16 -7.48 -20.25
N LYS A 3 48.36 -7.14 -19.78
CA LYS A 3 48.97 -7.79 -18.60
C LYS A 3 48.08 -7.59 -17.37
N LYS A 4 47.91 -8.65 -16.57
CA LYS A 4 47.17 -8.58 -15.29
C LYS A 4 47.86 -7.56 -14.37
N PRO A 5 47.10 -6.74 -13.63
CA PRO A 5 47.69 -5.83 -12.66
C PRO A 5 48.44 -6.62 -11.58
N ILE A 6 49.52 -6.03 -11.07
CA ILE A 6 50.33 -6.64 -10.02
C ILE A 6 49.53 -6.66 -8.72
N ASP A 7 49.73 -7.72 -7.96
CA ASP A 7 48.96 -7.99 -6.77
C ASP A 7 49.02 -6.82 -5.76
N ARG A 8 47.93 -6.65 -5.01
CA ARG A 8 47.77 -5.57 -4.03
C ARG A 8 48.83 -5.67 -2.94
N PHE A 9 49.13 -6.87 -2.46
CA PHE A 9 50.11 -7.07 -1.38
C PHE A 9 51.51 -6.71 -1.84
N ILE A 10 51.90 -7.07 -3.05
CA ILE A 10 53.22 -6.73 -3.62
C ILE A 10 53.41 -5.20 -3.70
N ARG A 11 52.36 -4.45 -4.07
CA ARG A 11 52.42 -2.98 -4.10
C ARG A 11 52.46 -2.36 -2.71
N ALA A 12 51.71 -2.90 -1.77
CA ALA A 12 51.78 -2.48 -0.38
C ALA A 12 53.19 -2.69 0.18
N TRP A 13 53.79 -3.84 -0.12
CA TRP A 13 55.13 -4.20 0.35
C TRP A 13 56.21 -3.34 -0.30
N ALA A 14 56.09 -3.00 -1.59
CA ALA A 14 56.97 -2.06 -2.26
C ALA A 14 56.93 -0.66 -1.62
N VAL A 15 55.76 -0.20 -1.19
CA VAL A 15 55.61 1.08 -0.47
C VAL A 15 56.16 1.00 0.95
N ALA A 16 55.95 -0.12 1.64
CA ALA A 16 56.49 -0.34 2.99
C ALA A 16 58.02 -0.33 2.99
N LEU A 17 58.66 -1.04 2.06
CA LEU A 17 60.12 -1.04 1.91
C LEU A 17 60.66 0.35 1.52
N TYR A 18 59.94 1.09 0.67
CA TYR A 18 60.30 2.47 0.35
C TYR A 18 60.22 3.40 1.57
N ASN A 19 59.23 3.22 2.44
CA ASN A 19 59.11 3.99 3.70
C ASN A 19 60.15 3.57 4.74
N ALA A 20 60.78 2.41 4.59
CA ALA A 20 61.91 1.93 5.38
C ALA A 20 63.27 2.29 4.74
N ASP A 21 63.29 3.29 3.85
CA ASP A 21 64.47 3.86 3.18
C ASP A 21 65.25 2.89 2.25
N PHE A 22 64.63 1.80 1.80
CA PHE A 22 65.23 0.95 0.76
C PHE A 22 65.18 1.63 -0.61
N ASN A 23 66.25 1.44 -1.39
CA ASN A 23 66.30 2.00 -2.74
C ASN A 23 65.41 1.19 -3.72
N GLN A 24 64.96 1.84 -4.81
CA GLN A 24 64.04 1.22 -5.77
C GLN A 24 64.63 0.00 -6.52
N VAL A 25 65.95 -0.11 -6.60
CA VAL A 25 66.65 -1.21 -7.27
C VAL A 25 66.64 -2.45 -6.39
N ASP A 26 66.86 -2.29 -5.09
CA ASP A 26 66.85 -3.35 -4.10
C ASP A 26 65.43 -3.85 -3.86
N ILE A 27 64.45 -2.94 -3.77
CA ILE A 27 63.03 -3.30 -3.72
C ILE A 27 62.62 -4.12 -4.95
N SER A 28 63.13 -3.77 -6.14
CA SER A 28 62.85 -4.48 -7.38
C SER A 28 63.41 -5.91 -7.38
N LYS A 29 64.61 -6.10 -6.85
CA LYS A 29 65.25 -7.42 -6.71
C LYS A 29 64.53 -8.28 -5.65
N GLU A 30 64.25 -7.70 -4.49
CA GLU A 30 63.61 -8.36 -3.36
C GLU A 30 62.21 -8.86 -3.71
N LEU A 31 61.39 -7.98 -4.31
CA LEU A 31 60.01 -8.28 -4.67
C LEU A 31 59.88 -9.00 -6.03
N LYS A 32 60.98 -9.27 -6.72
CA LYS A 32 61.03 -9.90 -8.06
C LYS A 32 60.07 -9.25 -9.07
N ILE A 33 59.93 -7.92 -9.00
CA ILE A 33 59.11 -7.12 -9.92
C ILE A 33 59.98 -6.10 -10.65
N SER A 34 59.56 -5.64 -11.83
CA SER A 34 60.34 -4.66 -12.58
C SER A 34 60.49 -3.34 -11.83
N ARG A 35 61.66 -2.69 -11.97
CA ARG A 35 61.92 -1.37 -11.38
C ARG A 35 60.86 -0.33 -11.75
N CYS A 36 60.36 -0.34 -12.99
CA CYS A 36 59.26 0.55 -13.40
C CYS A 36 57.96 0.28 -12.62
N CYS A 37 57.68 -0.97 -12.23
CA CYS A 37 56.53 -1.26 -11.39
C CYS A 37 56.70 -0.67 -9.99
N VAL A 38 57.88 -0.84 -9.38
CA VAL A 38 58.21 -0.25 -8.07
C VAL A 38 58.05 1.26 -8.12
N GLN A 39 58.63 1.90 -9.15
CA GLN A 39 58.53 3.34 -9.37
C GLN A 39 57.07 3.80 -9.52
N ASN A 40 56.26 3.08 -10.30
CA ASN A 40 54.84 3.41 -10.48
C ASN A 40 54.02 3.23 -9.20
N ALA A 41 54.31 2.20 -8.40
CA ALA A 41 53.67 1.96 -7.12
C ALA A 41 53.96 3.11 -6.13
N ILE A 42 55.24 3.51 -6.01
CA ILE A 42 55.67 4.62 -5.15
C ILE A 42 55.08 5.94 -5.64
N LYS A 43 55.14 6.22 -6.95
CA LYS A 43 54.57 7.44 -7.55
C LYS A 43 53.07 7.54 -7.26
N LYS A 44 52.34 6.43 -7.37
CA LYS A 44 50.91 6.38 -7.09
C LYS A 44 50.60 6.61 -5.61
N PHE A 45 51.39 6.03 -4.72
CA PHE A 45 51.27 6.24 -3.28
C PHE A 45 51.52 7.71 -2.91
N LYS A 46 52.59 8.33 -3.45
CA LYS A 46 52.87 9.77 -3.24
C LYS A 46 51.73 10.68 -3.73
N ASN A 47 51.10 10.35 -4.85
CA ASN A 47 50.05 11.19 -5.44
C ASN A 47 48.65 11.02 -4.81
N HIS A 48 48.31 9.82 -4.34
CA HIS A 48 46.94 9.49 -3.93
C HIS A 48 46.82 8.93 -2.50
N GLY A 49 47.94 8.73 -1.79
CA GLY A 49 47.96 8.20 -0.43
C GLY A 49 47.59 6.72 -0.29
N HIS A 50 47.36 5.99 -1.39
CA HIS A 50 46.99 4.58 -1.37
C HIS A 50 47.64 3.76 -2.48
N TYR A 51 47.87 2.47 -2.24
CA TYR A 51 48.50 1.53 -3.19
C TYR A 51 47.50 0.70 -4.03
N ASN A 52 46.19 0.91 -3.86
CA ASN A 52 45.14 0.19 -4.58
C ASN A 52 45.10 0.52 -6.09
N ASP A 53 44.65 -0.42 -6.92
CA ASP A 53 44.30 -0.12 -8.31
C ASP A 53 43.14 0.86 -8.38
N THR A 54 43.28 1.82 -9.27
CA THR A 54 42.20 2.74 -9.59
C THR A 54 41.34 2.06 -10.64
N LYS A 55 40.01 2.12 -10.48
CA LYS A 55 39.10 1.65 -11.52
C LYS A 55 39.42 2.44 -12.79
N ARG A 56 39.71 1.73 -13.89
CA ARG A 56 39.88 2.37 -15.19
C ARG A 56 38.62 3.18 -15.49
N SER A 57 38.79 4.46 -15.81
CA SER A 57 37.68 5.28 -16.30
C SER A 57 37.16 4.62 -17.58
N GLY A 58 35.90 4.19 -17.54
CA GLY A 58 35.24 3.67 -18.74
C GLY A 58 35.07 4.78 -19.78
N HIS A 59 34.79 4.40 -21.02
CA HIS A 59 34.47 5.35 -22.07
C HIS A 59 33.31 6.28 -21.62
N PRO A 60 33.38 7.59 -21.89
CA PRO A 60 32.33 8.53 -21.54
C PRO A 60 30.96 8.04 -22.01
N LYS A 61 29.98 8.04 -21.10
CA LYS A 61 28.64 7.55 -21.42
C LYS A 61 27.97 8.53 -22.38
N LYS A 62 27.38 8.01 -23.47
CA LYS A 62 26.56 8.79 -24.42
C LYS A 62 25.31 9.44 -23.80
N VAL A 63 24.94 9.03 -22.58
CA VAL A 63 23.73 9.45 -21.87
C VAL A 63 24.18 10.06 -20.55
N THR A 64 23.87 11.33 -20.32
CA THR A 64 24.25 12.10 -19.13
C THR A 64 23.44 11.70 -17.90
N GLY A 65 23.81 12.21 -16.73
CA GLY A 65 23.02 12.02 -15.51
C GLY A 65 21.63 12.66 -15.58
N TYR A 66 21.49 13.79 -16.28
CA TYR A 66 20.23 14.46 -16.55
C TYR A 66 19.31 13.58 -17.41
N ASP A 67 19.83 13.07 -18.52
CA ASP A 67 19.11 12.19 -19.45
C ASP A 67 18.59 10.91 -18.77
N ILE A 68 19.38 10.36 -17.83
CA ILE A 68 18.98 9.21 -17.02
C ILE A 68 17.77 9.56 -16.12
N ARG A 69 17.74 10.75 -15.53
CA ARG A 69 16.62 11.22 -14.70
C ARG A 69 15.38 11.49 -15.54
N TYR A 70 15.55 12.15 -16.68
CA TYR A 70 14.47 12.42 -17.63
C TYR A 70 13.87 11.12 -18.20
N LEU A 71 14.71 10.18 -18.64
CA LEU A 71 14.28 8.84 -19.06
C LEU A 71 13.56 8.10 -17.92
N LYS A 72 14.04 8.22 -16.68
CA LYS A 72 13.36 7.64 -15.52
C LYS A 72 11.97 8.26 -15.34
N LYS A 73 11.81 9.58 -15.47
CA LYS A 73 10.51 10.27 -15.40
C LYS A 73 9.55 9.77 -16.50
N LEU A 74 10.00 9.67 -17.75
CA LEU A 74 9.21 9.15 -18.87
C LEU A 74 8.75 7.70 -18.64
N VAL A 75 9.65 6.84 -18.16
CA VAL A 75 9.34 5.42 -17.91
C VAL A 75 8.36 5.22 -16.76
N HIS A 76 8.44 6.03 -15.70
CA HIS A 76 7.56 5.92 -14.54
C HIS A 76 6.23 6.66 -14.74
N GLY A 77 6.22 7.77 -15.47
CA GLY A 77 5.01 8.55 -15.76
C GLY A 77 4.09 7.90 -16.78
N ASN A 78 4.62 7.09 -17.71
CA ASN A 78 3.81 6.48 -18.76
C ASN A 78 4.32 5.06 -19.12
N GLY A 79 3.91 4.07 -18.32
CA GLY A 79 4.46 2.70 -18.35
C GLY A 79 4.24 1.89 -19.65
N ARG A 80 3.52 2.45 -20.63
CA ARG A 80 3.19 1.83 -21.93
C ARG A 80 3.96 2.42 -23.13
N VAL A 81 4.79 3.46 -22.93
CA VAL A 81 5.52 4.07 -24.05
C VAL A 81 6.62 3.13 -24.54
N SER A 82 6.68 2.91 -25.85
CA SER A 82 7.67 2.02 -26.47
C SER A 82 9.08 2.62 -26.39
N ALA A 83 10.10 1.77 -26.30
CA ALA A 83 11.49 2.22 -26.35
C ALA A 83 11.78 3.03 -27.63
N GLY A 84 11.12 2.71 -28.75
CA GLY A 84 11.24 3.44 -30.00
C GLY A 84 10.72 4.87 -29.88
N LYS A 85 9.53 5.06 -29.29
CA LYS A 85 8.92 6.39 -29.11
C LYS A 85 9.70 7.26 -28.12
N ILE A 86 10.22 6.67 -27.05
CA ILE A 86 11.12 7.37 -26.13
C ILE A 86 12.43 7.73 -26.84
N THR A 87 12.95 6.87 -27.70
CA THR A 87 14.19 7.15 -28.43
C THR A 87 14.01 8.29 -29.43
N SER A 88 12.88 8.34 -30.16
CA SER A 88 12.59 9.47 -31.04
C SER A 88 12.49 10.79 -30.26
N GLU A 89 11.85 10.76 -29.08
CA GLU A 89 11.72 11.95 -28.21
C GLU A 89 13.09 12.41 -27.68
N LEU A 90 13.93 11.48 -27.21
CA LEU A 90 15.28 11.80 -26.73
C LEU A 90 16.20 12.28 -27.86
N ASN A 91 16.09 11.72 -29.06
CA ASN A 91 16.94 12.10 -30.19
C ASN A 91 16.57 13.45 -30.81
N ILE A 92 15.39 14.00 -30.51
CA ILE A 92 15.03 15.38 -30.85
C ILE A 92 15.82 16.36 -29.96
N SER A 93 16.02 16.02 -28.69
CA SER A 93 16.63 16.91 -27.70
C SER A 93 18.13 16.69 -27.50
N PHE A 94 18.70 15.58 -27.98
CA PHE A 94 20.08 15.22 -27.67
C PHE A 94 21.07 15.66 -28.76
N PRO A 95 22.24 16.20 -28.39
CA PRO A 95 23.29 16.56 -29.33
C PRO A 95 23.94 15.33 -30.00
N LYS A 96 23.77 14.13 -29.44
CA LYS A 96 24.20 12.86 -30.05
C LYS A 96 23.07 11.83 -29.99
N PRO A 97 22.71 11.18 -31.11
CA PRO A 97 21.62 10.22 -31.13
C PRO A 97 21.96 8.98 -30.29
N VAL A 98 20.96 8.52 -29.54
CA VAL A 98 21.02 7.34 -28.69
C VAL A 98 20.24 6.20 -29.36
N SER A 99 20.75 4.98 -29.25
CA SER A 99 20.10 3.81 -29.83
C SER A 99 18.89 3.35 -29.01
N VAL A 100 17.90 2.78 -29.71
CA VAL A 100 16.72 2.15 -29.08
C VAL A 100 17.14 1.05 -28.11
N VAL A 101 18.23 0.32 -28.40
CA VAL A 101 18.76 -0.74 -27.54
C VAL A 101 19.30 -0.17 -26.22
N THR A 102 20.00 0.98 -26.27
CA THR A 102 20.50 1.67 -25.07
C THR A 102 19.34 2.11 -24.18
N VAL A 103 18.29 2.70 -24.77
CA VAL A 103 17.07 3.11 -24.07
C VAL A 103 16.37 1.88 -23.46
N ARG A 104 16.17 0.81 -24.24
CA ARG A 104 15.54 -0.44 -23.78
C ARG A 104 16.29 -1.07 -22.60
N ARG A 105 17.62 -1.15 -22.63
CA ARG A 105 18.44 -1.67 -21.52
C ARG A 105 18.25 -0.85 -20.23
N LYS A 106 18.16 0.48 -20.35
CA LYS A 106 17.93 1.36 -19.19
C LYS A 106 16.51 1.23 -18.64
N MET A 107 15.49 1.17 -19.52
CA MET A 107 14.10 0.91 -19.14
C MET A 107 13.96 -0.39 -18.33
N LEU A 108 14.57 -1.48 -18.80
CA LEU A 108 14.55 -2.78 -18.10
C LEU A 108 15.19 -2.70 -16.72
N ARG A 109 16.34 -2.02 -16.59
CA ARG A 109 16.98 -1.81 -15.27
C ARG A 109 16.10 -1.01 -14.32
N PHE A 110 15.39 0.01 -14.79
CA PHE A 110 14.49 0.80 -13.96
C PHE A 110 13.28 -0.02 -13.50
N LYS A 111 12.64 -0.76 -14.41
CA LYS A 111 11.51 -1.65 -14.08
C LYS A 111 11.92 -2.76 -13.10
N ALA A 112 13.09 -3.36 -13.29
CA ALA A 112 13.62 -4.38 -12.39
C ALA A 112 13.92 -3.83 -10.99
N SER A 113 14.46 -2.62 -10.87
CA SER A 113 14.77 -2.00 -9.57
C SER A 113 13.50 -1.71 -8.75
N VAL A 114 12.45 -1.19 -9.38
CA VAL A 114 11.17 -0.94 -8.71
C VAL A 114 10.53 -2.27 -8.27
N SER A 115 10.50 -3.27 -9.16
CA SER A 115 9.96 -4.59 -8.83
C SER A 115 10.70 -5.25 -7.66
N LYS A 116 12.03 -5.17 -7.61
CA LYS A 116 12.84 -5.68 -6.50
C LYS A 116 12.53 -4.99 -5.18
N LYS A 117 12.44 -3.65 -5.15
CA LYS A 117 12.10 -2.90 -3.92
C LYS A 117 10.70 -3.24 -3.41
N THR A 118 9.72 -3.34 -4.31
CA THR A 118 8.35 -3.71 -3.94
C THR A 118 8.27 -5.14 -3.42
N LYS A 119 8.96 -6.10 -4.06
CA LYS A 119 9.04 -7.49 -3.61
C LYS A 119 9.71 -7.62 -2.24
N ALA A 120 10.85 -6.95 -2.04
CA ALA A 120 11.56 -6.96 -0.76
C ALA A 120 10.69 -6.42 0.39
N ARG A 121 10.01 -5.29 0.19
CA ARG A 121 9.07 -4.72 1.18
C ARG A 121 7.91 -5.68 1.49
N ARG A 122 7.36 -6.35 0.47
CA ARG A 122 6.28 -7.34 0.66
C ARG A 122 6.75 -8.56 1.44
N LEU A 123 7.96 -9.05 1.16
CA LEU A 123 8.55 -10.20 1.85
C LEU A 123 8.81 -9.87 3.32
N GLN A 124 9.44 -8.72 3.60
CA GLN A 124 9.67 -8.24 4.96
C GLN A 124 8.37 -8.15 5.78
N ARG A 125 7.29 -7.63 5.17
CA ARG A 125 5.96 -7.57 5.81
C ARG A 125 5.32 -8.94 6.01
N ARG A 126 5.62 -9.93 5.16
CA ARG A 126 5.16 -11.32 5.35
C ARG A 126 5.87 -11.95 6.54
N GLN A 127 7.20 -11.86 6.59
CA GLN A 127 8.01 -12.37 7.70
C GLN A 127 7.60 -11.78 9.04
N GLN A 128 7.38 -10.46 9.12
CA GLN A 128 6.89 -9.83 10.35
C GLN A 128 5.52 -10.35 10.82
N ARG A 129 4.65 -10.78 9.89
CA ARG A 129 3.35 -11.37 10.23
C ARG A 129 3.49 -12.82 10.65
N GLU A 130 4.36 -13.59 10.02
CA GLU A 130 4.66 -14.97 10.42
C GLU A 130 5.22 -15.00 11.84
N ILE A 131 6.14 -14.08 12.17
CA ILE A 131 6.64 -13.89 13.53
C ILE A 131 5.49 -13.55 14.50
N LEU A 132 4.61 -12.62 14.11
CA LEU A 132 3.48 -12.23 14.95
C LEU A 132 2.52 -13.40 15.21
N ASN A 133 2.23 -14.19 14.17
CA ASN A 133 1.37 -15.38 14.27
C ASN A 133 2.02 -16.46 15.12
N HIS A 134 3.32 -16.71 14.97
CA HIS A 134 4.07 -17.67 15.79
C HIS A 134 4.11 -17.24 17.27
N LEU A 135 4.29 -15.94 17.55
CA LEU A 135 4.24 -15.41 18.92
C LEU A 135 2.86 -15.58 19.58
N LEU A 136 1.79 -15.59 18.78
CA LEU A 136 0.42 -15.79 19.24
C LEU A 136 -0.04 -17.26 19.25
N GLY A 137 0.61 -18.13 18.47
CA GLY A 137 0.25 -19.54 18.28
C GLY A 137 0.81 -20.52 19.33
N ASN A 138 1.63 -20.05 20.27
CA ASN A 138 2.20 -20.89 21.34
C ASN A 138 1.26 -21.10 22.55
N TYR A 139 -0.05 -20.93 22.38
CA TYR A 139 -1.07 -21.35 23.34
C TYR A 139 -2.00 -22.37 22.65
N ASP A 140 -1.66 -23.67 22.79
CA ASP A 140 -2.45 -24.91 22.65
C ASP A 140 -3.35 -25.15 21.41
N THR A 141 -3.45 -26.32 20.75
CA THR A 141 -2.67 -27.56 20.58
C THR A 141 -3.33 -28.32 19.39
N SER A 142 -2.53 -29.02 18.58
CA SER A 142 -2.81 -30.23 17.74
C SER A 142 -4.06 -30.30 16.82
N GLU A 143 -3.83 -30.43 15.50
CA GLU A 143 -4.07 -31.67 14.70
C GLU A 143 -3.82 -31.45 13.19
N SER A 144 -2.87 -32.25 12.68
CA SER A 144 -2.69 -32.89 11.36
C SER A 144 -3.97 -33.03 10.48
N ASP A 145 -3.98 -33.17 9.16
CA ASP A 145 -2.98 -33.48 8.13
C ASP A 145 -3.66 -33.34 6.73
N ASP A 146 -2.81 -33.38 5.69
CA ASP A 146 -3.02 -33.88 4.32
C ASP A 146 -3.62 -33.00 3.20
N GLU A 147 -2.69 -32.47 2.40
CA GLU A 147 -2.85 -32.14 0.98
C GLU A 147 -2.94 -33.40 0.09
N ILE A 148 -3.70 -33.31 -1.01
CA ILE A 148 -3.41 -34.04 -2.25
C ILE A 148 -3.16 -33.04 -3.39
N ASN A 149 -1.97 -33.21 -3.94
CA ASN A 149 -1.32 -32.48 -5.01
C ASN A 149 -1.78 -32.98 -6.39
N VAL A 150 -1.95 -32.08 -7.37
CA VAL A 150 -1.85 -32.42 -8.80
C VAL A 150 -1.18 -31.25 -9.53
N GLY A 151 0.06 -31.47 -9.93
CA GLY A 151 0.94 -30.45 -10.49
C GLY A 151 0.87 -30.26 -12.00
N ARG A 152 1.80 -29.42 -12.50
CA ARG A 152 2.56 -29.71 -13.73
C ARG A 152 3.80 -28.79 -13.88
N ASN A 153 4.93 -29.49 -13.97
CA ASN A 153 6.32 -29.17 -14.29
C ASN A 153 6.62 -28.05 -15.30
N ASP A 154 7.75 -27.35 -15.14
CA ASP A 154 8.99 -27.70 -15.86
C ASP A 154 10.24 -26.90 -15.39
N TYR A 155 11.19 -27.65 -14.81
CA TYR A 155 12.67 -27.66 -14.96
C TYR A 155 13.42 -26.37 -15.46
N ASN A 156 14.46 -25.89 -14.74
CA ASN A 156 15.76 -26.54 -14.57
C ASN A 156 16.83 -25.64 -13.87
N GLN A 157 17.54 -26.28 -12.93
CA GLN A 157 18.98 -26.16 -12.56
C GLN A 157 19.55 -24.91 -11.86
N SER A 158 19.80 -25.11 -10.56
CA SER A 158 20.85 -24.50 -9.73
C SER A 158 22.23 -25.15 -9.98
N PRO A 159 23.30 -24.59 -9.42
CA PRO A 159 24.26 -25.43 -8.70
C PRO A 159 24.61 -24.90 -7.30
N GLU A 160 24.40 -25.79 -6.33
CA GLU A 160 25.17 -26.17 -5.14
C GLU A 160 26.20 -25.20 -4.52
N CYS A 161 26.11 -25.00 -3.20
CA CYS A 161 27.28 -24.98 -2.32
C CYS A 161 26.91 -25.39 -0.88
N GLU A 162 27.75 -26.25 -0.31
CA GLU A 162 27.56 -27.12 0.86
C GLU A 162 27.31 -26.43 2.20
N SER A 163 26.43 -27.05 2.98
CA SER A 163 26.13 -26.78 4.39
C SER A 163 27.16 -27.46 5.31
N ARG A 164 27.71 -26.71 6.27
CA ARG A 164 28.39 -27.25 7.45
C ARG A 164 27.54 -27.01 8.68
N THR A 165 27.05 -28.10 9.25
CA THR A 165 26.40 -28.20 10.55
C THR A 165 27.42 -28.00 11.68
N LEU A 166 27.06 -27.21 12.69
CA LEU A 166 27.71 -27.24 14.00
C LEU A 166 26.64 -27.03 15.09
N SER A 167 26.71 -27.92 16.07
CA SER A 167 25.77 -28.23 17.14
C SER A 167 25.65 -27.15 18.23
N LEU A 168 24.48 -27.10 18.85
CA LEU A 168 24.09 -26.21 19.95
C LEU A 168 24.94 -26.38 21.22
N ASN A 169 25.04 -25.30 21.99
CA ASN A 169 24.87 -25.34 23.46
C ASN A 169 24.39 -24.00 24.02
N THR A 170 23.62 -24.12 25.09
CA THR A 170 22.62 -23.21 25.68
C THR A 170 23.22 -22.08 26.53
N THR A 171 22.37 -21.09 26.86
CA THR A 171 22.48 -20.01 27.87
C THR A 171 23.22 -18.71 27.51
N SER A 172 22.47 -17.72 26.98
CA SER A 172 22.45 -16.32 27.47
C SER A 172 21.57 -15.45 26.56
N CYS A 173 20.72 -14.60 27.14
CA CYS A 173 19.88 -13.63 26.45
C CYS A 173 20.68 -12.76 25.46
N LEU A 174 20.32 -12.78 24.17
CA LEU A 174 20.83 -11.86 23.17
C LEU A 174 19.69 -11.22 22.33
N PRO A 175 19.83 -9.96 21.89
CA PRO A 175 18.76 -9.19 21.26
C PRO A 175 18.35 -9.73 19.89
N LEU A 176 17.08 -9.51 19.53
CA LEU A 176 16.33 -9.92 18.32
C LEU A 176 16.95 -9.53 16.94
N HIS A 177 18.21 -9.12 16.87
CA HIS A 177 18.82 -8.57 15.65
C HIS A 177 19.60 -9.59 14.79
N GLU A 178 19.77 -10.85 15.21
CA GLU A 178 20.71 -11.77 14.52
C GLU A 178 20.15 -13.09 13.96
N LEU A 179 18.84 -13.35 14.04
CA LEU A 179 18.25 -14.55 13.43
C LEU A 179 17.62 -14.26 12.05
N MET A 180 18.49 -14.06 11.06
CA MET A 180 18.12 -14.10 9.64
C MET A 180 18.95 -15.16 8.92
N ASN A 181 18.50 -16.42 8.97
CA ASN A 181 18.86 -17.42 7.98
C ASN A 181 17.66 -17.66 7.05
N TYR A 182 17.92 -17.56 5.75
CA TYR A 182 16.98 -17.81 4.66
C TYR A 182 16.91 -19.32 4.37
N GLU A 183 15.71 -19.85 4.10
CA GLU A 183 15.36 -20.55 2.85
C GLU A 183 13.83 -20.68 2.71
N ASN A 184 13.37 -20.89 1.47
CA ASN A 184 11.98 -20.69 1.02
C ASN A 184 11.02 -21.79 1.51
N ASP A 185 9.72 -21.45 1.62
CA ASP A 185 8.69 -22.14 0.82
C ASP A 185 7.32 -21.42 0.79
N GLU A 186 6.49 -21.97 -0.09
CA GLU A 186 5.26 -21.49 -0.70
C GLU A 186 4.08 -21.24 0.27
N PHE A 187 2.97 -20.78 -0.32
CA PHE A 187 1.60 -20.74 0.18
C PHE A 187 1.29 -20.97 1.67
N ASP A 188 0.59 -20.00 2.27
CA ASP A 188 -0.49 -20.28 3.22
C ASP A 188 -1.53 -19.14 3.15
N ASN A 189 -2.75 -19.43 2.68
CA ASN A 189 -3.90 -19.91 3.45
C ASN A 189 -4.33 -18.87 4.50
N VAL A 190 -5.45 -18.15 4.33
CA VAL A 190 -6.83 -18.66 4.45
C VAL A 190 -6.96 -19.61 5.63
N HIS A 191 -6.88 -19.05 6.84
CA HIS A 191 -7.56 -19.68 7.96
C HIS A 191 -9.06 -19.48 7.81
N SER A 192 -9.67 -20.58 7.41
CA SER A 192 -10.96 -21.10 7.87
C SER A 192 -11.18 -20.75 9.35
N PHE A 193 -12.36 -20.21 9.66
CA PHE A 193 -12.93 -20.39 10.99
C PHE A 193 -13.71 -21.69 10.96
N ASN A 194 -13.15 -22.72 11.60
CA ASN A 194 -13.92 -23.80 12.15
C ASN A 194 -14.87 -23.21 13.19
N ASP A 195 -16.16 -23.47 13.01
CA ASP A 195 -17.08 -23.62 14.11
C ASP A 195 -17.72 -25.00 13.93
N HIS A 196 -17.07 -26.02 14.50
CA HIS A 196 -17.74 -27.23 14.91
C HIS A 196 -18.59 -26.92 16.15
N LEU A 197 -19.62 -26.09 15.96
CA LEU A 197 -20.80 -26.15 16.79
C LEU A 197 -21.83 -26.98 16.03
N LEU A 198 -22.13 -28.16 16.56
CA LEU A 198 -23.41 -28.81 16.35
C LEU A 198 -24.49 -27.93 17.01
N ASP A 199 -24.76 -26.77 16.42
CA ASP A 199 -25.99 -26.04 16.67
C ASP A 199 -27.10 -26.97 16.18
N ILE A 200 -27.90 -27.48 17.11
CA ILE A 200 -29.23 -27.98 16.82
C ILE A 200 -30.02 -26.76 16.35
N ASP A 201 -29.84 -26.44 15.07
CA ASP A 201 -30.53 -25.35 14.41
C ASP A 201 -32.00 -25.77 14.32
N ASN A 202 -32.83 -25.31 15.28
CA ASN A 202 -34.30 -25.37 15.23
C ASN A 202 -34.88 -24.51 14.09
N GLY A 203 -34.05 -24.14 13.11
CA GLY A 203 -34.39 -23.39 11.93
C GLY A 203 -35.28 -24.17 10.98
N THR A 204 -35.81 -23.44 10.00
CA THR A 204 -36.76 -24.01 9.07
C THR A 204 -36.10 -25.06 8.16
N PRO A 205 -36.73 -26.24 7.98
CA PRO A 205 -36.17 -27.31 7.14
C PRO A 205 -36.12 -26.87 5.67
N LEU A 206 -35.15 -27.41 4.92
CA LEU A 206 -34.94 -27.04 3.51
C LEU A 206 -36.16 -27.34 2.63
N PHE A 207 -36.82 -28.46 2.90
CA PHE A 207 -38.09 -28.90 2.35
C PHE A 207 -38.77 -29.81 3.38
N ASN A 208 -40.04 -30.14 3.19
CA ASN A 208 -40.77 -30.99 4.14
C ASN A 208 -40.09 -32.36 4.33
N GLY A 209 -39.84 -32.76 5.57
CA GLY A 209 -39.11 -34.00 5.89
C GLY A 209 -37.58 -33.95 5.71
N SER A 210 -37.00 -32.77 5.44
CA SER A 210 -35.55 -32.62 5.35
C SER A 210 -34.89 -32.59 6.74
N LEU A 211 -33.82 -33.38 6.92
CA LEU A 211 -32.96 -33.35 8.11
C LEU A 211 -32.03 -32.13 8.16
N ILE A 212 -31.99 -31.32 7.09
CA ILE A 212 -31.09 -30.18 6.95
C ILE A 212 -31.92 -28.90 6.93
N THR A 213 -31.52 -27.91 7.72
CA THR A 213 -32.14 -26.58 7.70
C THR A 213 -31.72 -25.78 6.47
N VAL A 214 -32.53 -24.78 6.10
CA VAL A 214 -32.18 -23.84 5.02
C VAL A 214 -30.84 -23.15 5.31
N LYS A 215 -30.59 -22.75 6.56
CA LYS A 215 -29.37 -22.05 6.98
C LYS A 215 -28.13 -22.93 6.85
N LYS A 216 -28.20 -24.20 7.28
CA LYS A 216 -27.12 -25.18 7.14
C LYS A 216 -26.80 -25.46 5.66
N ALA A 217 -27.82 -25.70 4.83
CA ALA A 217 -27.63 -25.91 3.40
C ALA A 217 -26.98 -24.69 2.71
N VAL A 218 -27.42 -23.47 3.05
CA VAL A 218 -26.84 -22.25 2.49
C VAL A 218 -25.39 -22.04 2.94
N ARG A 219 -25.04 -22.33 4.19
CA ARG A 219 -23.65 -22.27 4.68
C ARG A 219 -22.73 -23.21 3.90
N GLN A 220 -23.14 -24.46 3.70
CA GLN A 220 -22.37 -25.44 2.93
C GLN A 220 -22.15 -25.00 1.48
N LEU A 221 -23.20 -24.48 0.83
CA LEU A 221 -23.09 -23.95 -0.53
C LEU A 221 -22.17 -22.73 -0.60
N CYS A 222 -22.24 -21.83 0.40
CA CYS A 222 -21.34 -20.69 0.47
C CYS A 222 -19.88 -21.08 0.72
N SER A 223 -19.61 -22.10 1.53
CA SER A 223 -18.26 -22.67 1.67
C SER A 223 -17.76 -23.14 0.32
N PHE A 224 -18.52 -24.01 -0.35
CA PHE A 224 -18.19 -24.51 -1.68
C PHE A 224 -17.95 -23.38 -2.70
N PHE A 225 -18.80 -22.34 -2.73
CA PHE A 225 -18.57 -21.21 -3.63
C PHE A 225 -17.25 -20.49 -3.34
N THR A 226 -16.82 -20.45 -2.08
CA THR A 226 -15.59 -19.80 -1.65
C THR A 226 -14.38 -20.67 -1.99
N ASP A 227 -14.43 -21.95 -1.62
CA ASP A 227 -13.35 -22.92 -1.80
C ASP A 227 -12.96 -23.06 -3.28
N PHE A 228 -13.95 -22.97 -4.18
CA PHE A 228 -13.75 -23.07 -5.63
C PHE A 228 -13.78 -21.72 -6.36
N ASN A 229 -13.74 -20.58 -5.64
CA ASN A 229 -13.77 -19.22 -6.22
C ASN A 229 -14.90 -19.01 -7.25
N ILE A 230 -16.07 -19.57 -6.99
CA ILE A 230 -17.22 -19.50 -7.90
C ILE A 230 -17.75 -18.07 -7.93
N ASN A 231 -17.76 -17.47 -9.13
CA ASN A 231 -18.28 -16.12 -9.30
C ASN A 231 -19.79 -16.04 -9.01
N LYS A 232 -20.26 -14.87 -8.60
CA LYS A 232 -21.65 -14.61 -8.19
C LYS A 232 -22.70 -15.03 -9.23
N ARG A 233 -22.40 -14.86 -10.53
CA ARG A 233 -23.35 -15.21 -11.60
C ARG A 233 -23.49 -16.73 -11.68
N THR A 234 -22.37 -17.45 -11.71
CA THR A 234 -22.33 -18.91 -11.70
C THR A 234 -22.99 -19.48 -10.44
N ALA A 235 -22.70 -18.93 -9.26
CA ALA A 235 -23.33 -19.33 -8.01
C ALA A 235 -24.86 -19.20 -8.08
N VAL A 236 -25.39 -18.08 -8.60
CA VAL A 236 -26.84 -17.87 -8.79
C VAL A 236 -27.44 -18.87 -9.78
N HIS A 237 -26.75 -19.20 -10.86
CA HIS A 237 -27.21 -20.23 -11.78
C HIS A 237 -27.23 -21.61 -11.13
N LEU A 238 -26.16 -21.98 -10.40
CA LEU A 238 -26.10 -23.26 -9.69
C LEU A 238 -27.22 -23.39 -8.65
N LEU A 239 -27.50 -22.35 -7.88
CA LEU A 239 -28.61 -22.33 -6.91
C LEU A 239 -29.96 -22.58 -7.57
N ARG A 240 -30.19 -22.04 -8.77
CA ARG A 240 -31.43 -22.27 -9.52
C ARG A 240 -31.54 -23.72 -9.97
N ILE A 241 -30.44 -24.32 -10.43
CA ILE A 241 -30.37 -25.73 -10.79
C ILE A 241 -30.66 -26.61 -9.56
N ILE A 242 -29.95 -26.39 -8.46
CA ILE A 242 -30.18 -27.16 -7.21
C ILE A 242 -31.62 -27.00 -6.74
N LYS A 243 -32.17 -25.79 -6.78
CA LYS A 243 -33.58 -25.55 -6.41
C LYS A 243 -34.55 -26.38 -7.23
N THR A 244 -34.28 -26.58 -8.53
CA THR A 244 -35.13 -27.39 -9.41
C THR A 244 -35.01 -28.89 -9.15
N LEU A 245 -33.85 -29.35 -8.65
CA LEU A 245 -33.61 -30.76 -8.31
C LEU A 245 -34.21 -31.16 -6.96
N LEU A 246 -34.37 -30.20 -6.03
CA LEU A 246 -34.96 -30.46 -4.72
C LEU A 246 -36.47 -30.74 -4.80
N PRO A 247 -37.03 -31.58 -3.90
CA PRO A 247 -38.47 -31.79 -3.78
C PRO A 247 -39.24 -30.47 -3.66
N LYS A 248 -40.43 -30.39 -4.26
CA LYS A 248 -41.29 -29.20 -4.19
C LYS A 248 -42.40 -29.43 -3.15
N PRO A 249 -42.71 -28.44 -2.29
CA PRO A 249 -42.08 -27.12 -2.16
C PRO A 249 -40.76 -27.15 -1.37
N ASN A 250 -39.76 -26.38 -1.81
CA ASN A 250 -38.51 -26.15 -1.08
C ASN A 250 -38.20 -24.66 -0.86
N ARG A 251 -37.42 -24.40 0.18
CA ARG A 251 -37.08 -23.07 0.68
C ARG A 251 -35.67 -22.60 0.29
N LEU A 252 -35.00 -23.31 -0.63
CA LEU A 252 -33.67 -22.90 -1.10
C LEU A 252 -33.72 -21.51 -1.78
N PRO A 253 -32.87 -20.55 -1.37
CA PRO A 253 -32.81 -19.24 -2.02
C PRO A 253 -32.20 -19.31 -3.43
N THR A 254 -32.73 -18.51 -4.35
CA THR A 254 -32.29 -18.43 -5.77
C THR A 254 -31.51 -17.17 -6.11
N SER A 255 -31.26 -16.32 -5.14
CA SER A 255 -30.55 -15.06 -5.32
C SER A 255 -29.54 -14.86 -4.22
N TRP A 256 -28.44 -14.17 -4.55
CA TRP A 256 -27.42 -13.82 -3.56
C TRP A 256 -27.99 -13.01 -2.40
N LYS A 257 -28.90 -12.07 -2.67
CA LYS A 257 -29.55 -11.28 -1.63
C LYS A 257 -30.34 -12.14 -0.64
N ALA A 258 -31.03 -13.17 -1.14
CA ALA A 258 -31.76 -14.10 -0.29
C ALA A 258 -30.82 -15.01 0.52
N ILE A 259 -29.69 -15.43 -0.05
CA ILE A 259 -28.62 -16.13 0.69
C ILE A 259 -28.12 -15.28 1.85
N MET A 260 -27.72 -14.04 1.59
CA MET A 260 -27.20 -13.15 2.63
C MET A 260 -28.24 -12.95 3.74
N LYS A 261 -29.53 -12.83 3.38
CA LYS A 261 -30.63 -12.75 4.35
C LYS A 261 -30.76 -14.01 5.21
N VAL A 262 -30.66 -15.21 4.62
CA VAL A 262 -30.69 -16.49 5.36
C VAL A 262 -29.53 -16.59 6.34
N LEU A 263 -28.34 -16.10 5.95
CA LEU A 263 -27.16 -16.07 6.82
C LEU A 263 -27.24 -14.99 7.91
N GLY A 264 -28.34 -14.24 7.99
CA GLY A 264 -28.50 -13.14 8.95
C GLY A 264 -27.62 -11.93 8.63
N HIS A 265 -27.05 -11.85 7.43
CA HIS A 265 -26.19 -10.73 7.05
C HIS A 265 -27.02 -9.45 6.89
N VAL A 266 -26.75 -8.48 7.75
CA VAL A 266 -27.28 -7.12 7.65
C VAL A 266 -26.37 -6.32 6.72
N SER A 267 -26.94 -5.56 5.78
CA SER A 267 -26.14 -4.67 4.92
C SER A 267 -25.46 -3.62 5.79
N THR A 268 -24.15 -3.72 5.95
CA THR A 268 -23.33 -2.74 6.68
C THR A 268 -22.90 -1.57 5.80
N SER A 269 -23.33 -1.53 4.54
CA SER A 269 -23.06 -0.41 3.63
C SER A 269 -24.34 0.27 3.16
N ARG A 270 -24.27 1.59 2.97
CA ARG A 270 -25.29 2.42 2.35
C ARG A 270 -24.73 3.01 1.07
N THR A 271 -25.50 2.95 -0.01
CA THR A 271 -25.09 3.52 -1.31
C THR A 271 -26.00 4.66 -1.68
N THR A 272 -25.41 5.84 -1.87
CA THR A 272 -26.07 7.03 -2.36
C THR A 272 -25.58 7.31 -3.78
N PHE A 273 -26.51 7.59 -4.68
CA PHE A 273 -26.21 7.95 -6.07
C PHE A 273 -26.42 9.45 -6.23
N LEU A 274 -25.42 10.15 -6.76
CA LEU A 274 -25.46 11.59 -6.98
C LEU A 274 -25.26 11.92 -8.47
N CYS A 275 -25.77 13.07 -8.89
CA CYS A 275 -25.52 13.61 -10.20
C CYS A 275 -24.07 14.11 -10.31
N SER A 276 -23.31 13.65 -11.30
CA SER A 276 -21.93 14.09 -11.51
C SER A 276 -21.78 15.57 -11.88
N SER A 277 -22.86 16.24 -12.30
CA SER A 277 -22.84 17.66 -12.69
C SER A 277 -23.20 18.61 -11.55
N CYS A 278 -24.07 18.20 -10.63
CA CYS A 278 -24.59 19.11 -9.58
C CYS A 278 -24.56 18.50 -8.18
N PHE A 279 -24.06 17.28 -8.04
CA PHE A 279 -24.00 16.48 -6.80
C PHE A 279 -25.32 16.29 -6.05
N HIS A 280 -26.44 16.63 -6.68
CA HIS A 280 -27.76 16.37 -6.12
C HIS A 280 -28.08 14.87 -6.16
N ARG A 281 -28.81 14.38 -5.16
CA ARG A 281 -29.18 12.97 -5.04
C ARG A 281 -30.04 12.52 -6.23
N CYS A 282 -29.72 11.37 -6.78
CA CYS A 282 -30.48 10.75 -7.86
C CYS A 282 -31.64 9.92 -7.30
N GLU A 283 -32.80 10.03 -7.94
CA GLU A 283 -33.94 9.16 -7.67
C GLU A 283 -33.95 7.91 -8.58
N LYS A 284 -34.79 6.94 -8.19
CA LYS A 284 -35.08 5.77 -9.01
C LYS A 284 -36.13 6.13 -10.07
N GLY A 285 -35.73 6.12 -11.33
CA GLY A 285 -36.63 6.17 -12.47
C GLY A 285 -37.21 4.78 -12.81
N ARG A 286 -37.87 4.72 -13.97
CA ARG A 286 -38.43 3.47 -14.52
C ARG A 286 -37.33 2.44 -14.76
N TYR A 287 -37.63 1.17 -14.50
CA TYR A 287 -36.70 0.04 -14.67
C TYR A 287 -35.38 0.17 -13.90
N GLY A 288 -35.35 0.95 -12.81
CA GLY A 288 -34.16 1.12 -11.97
C GLY A 288 -33.14 2.13 -12.49
N SER A 289 -33.48 2.90 -13.52
CA SER A 289 -32.65 4.02 -13.99
C SER A 289 -32.48 5.09 -12.91
N LYS A 290 -31.46 5.95 -13.08
CA LYS A 290 -31.21 7.09 -12.19
C LYS A 290 -31.56 8.40 -12.89
N LEU A 291 -32.20 9.31 -12.16
CA LEU A 291 -32.64 10.62 -12.66
C LEU A 291 -32.14 11.73 -11.73
N CYS A 292 -31.70 12.85 -12.31
CA CYS A 292 -31.35 14.06 -11.57
C CYS A 292 -32.60 14.92 -11.34
N GLN A 293 -32.88 15.28 -10.09
CA GLN A 293 -34.03 16.11 -9.71
C GLN A 293 -33.74 17.62 -9.70
N ASN A 294 -32.47 18.01 -9.71
CA ASN A 294 -32.12 19.41 -9.61
C ASN A 294 -32.64 20.16 -10.85
N GLU A 295 -33.55 21.11 -10.61
CA GLU A 295 -34.24 21.84 -11.66
C GLU A 295 -33.31 22.67 -12.54
N ARG A 296 -32.19 23.11 -11.97
CA ARG A 296 -31.19 23.93 -12.64
C ARG A 296 -30.07 23.09 -13.27
N CYS A 297 -30.17 21.77 -13.22
CA CYS A 297 -29.16 20.88 -13.77
C CYS A 297 -29.42 20.58 -15.25
N SER A 298 -28.38 20.67 -16.07
CA SER A 298 -28.42 20.29 -17.49
C SER A 298 -28.77 18.82 -17.74
N LEU A 299 -28.67 17.97 -16.71
CA LEU A 299 -29.01 16.55 -16.76
C LEU A 299 -30.42 16.23 -16.22
N LYS A 300 -31.23 17.24 -15.91
CA LYS A 300 -32.64 17.06 -15.49
C LYS A 300 -33.42 16.25 -16.54
N ASN A 301 -34.36 15.43 -16.09
CA ASN A 301 -35.29 14.66 -16.94
C ASN A 301 -34.64 13.69 -17.95
N ARG A 302 -33.33 13.46 -17.87
CA ARG A 302 -32.62 12.48 -18.69
C ARG A 302 -32.31 11.24 -17.87
N THR A 303 -32.47 10.06 -18.48
CA THR A 303 -31.92 8.82 -17.92
C THR A 303 -30.40 8.91 -17.87
N MET A 304 -29.85 8.86 -16.66
CA MET A 304 -28.42 9.03 -16.44
C MET A 304 -27.61 7.81 -16.88
N LYS A 305 -26.51 8.04 -17.60
CA LYS A 305 -25.54 6.99 -17.91
C LYS A 305 -24.59 6.79 -16.73
N THR A 306 -23.85 5.68 -16.70
CA THR A 306 -22.84 5.41 -15.66
C THR A 306 -21.82 6.56 -15.49
N ILE A 307 -21.46 7.24 -16.58
CA ILE A 307 -20.52 8.38 -16.54
C ILE A 307 -21.12 9.64 -15.91
N ASP A 308 -22.44 9.71 -15.81
CA ASP A 308 -23.17 10.84 -15.27
C ASP A 308 -23.44 10.67 -13.78
N ILE A 309 -23.16 9.48 -13.23
CA ILE A 309 -23.47 9.08 -11.86
C ILE A 309 -22.19 9.11 -11.03
N VAL A 310 -22.30 9.66 -9.82
CA VAL A 310 -21.37 9.42 -8.72
C VAL A 310 -22.00 8.36 -7.82
N GLU A 311 -21.28 7.28 -7.59
CA GLU A 311 -21.67 6.28 -6.59
C GLU A 311 -20.86 6.52 -5.32
N LEU A 312 -21.56 6.93 -4.26
CA LEU A 312 -21.01 7.11 -2.92
C LEU A 312 -21.43 5.92 -2.06
N VAL A 313 -20.46 5.13 -1.61
CA VAL A 313 -20.69 3.99 -0.71
C VAL A 313 -20.14 4.35 0.66
N HIS A 314 -20.99 4.38 1.66
CA HIS A 314 -20.63 4.58 3.05
C HIS A 314 -20.73 3.24 3.78
N LEU A 315 -19.74 2.91 4.62
CA LEU A 315 -19.72 1.66 5.37
C LEU A 315 -19.78 1.93 6.88
N ASP A 316 -20.51 1.08 7.59
CA ASP A 316 -20.71 1.15 9.04
C ASP A 316 -19.37 1.01 9.75
N ILE A 317 -18.98 2.05 10.49
CA ILE A 317 -17.67 2.14 11.12
C ILE A 317 -17.60 1.16 12.30
N ARG A 318 -18.67 1.12 13.11
CA ARG A 318 -18.77 0.30 14.33
C ARG A 318 -18.57 -1.19 14.05
N SER A 319 -19.31 -1.75 13.09
CA SER A 319 -19.26 -3.18 12.76
C SER A 319 -17.89 -3.60 12.23
N GLN A 320 -17.24 -2.72 11.45
CA GLN A 320 -15.88 -2.96 10.97
C GLN A 320 -14.87 -2.97 12.12
N ILE A 321 -14.93 -1.97 13.01
CA ILE A 321 -14.05 -1.90 14.18
C ILE A 321 -14.24 -3.14 15.06
N GLN A 322 -15.49 -3.53 15.36
CA GLN A 322 -15.77 -4.74 16.14
C GLN A 322 -15.15 -5.98 15.48
N ALA A 323 -15.35 -6.19 14.18
CA ALA A 323 -14.80 -7.34 13.47
C ALA A 323 -13.25 -7.36 13.47
N ILE A 324 -12.63 -6.18 13.40
CA ILE A 324 -11.17 -6.05 13.46
C ILE A 324 -10.67 -6.34 14.88
N LEU A 325 -11.29 -5.77 15.91
CA LEU A 325 -10.88 -5.98 17.30
C LEU A 325 -11.06 -7.44 17.73
N VAL A 326 -12.18 -8.08 17.39
CA VAL A 326 -12.41 -9.52 17.67
C VAL A 326 -11.32 -10.37 17.02
N ARG A 327 -10.98 -10.12 15.75
CA ARG A 327 -9.94 -10.87 15.04
C ARG A 327 -8.55 -10.70 15.64
N ASN A 328 -8.26 -9.54 16.21
CA ASN A 328 -6.93 -9.16 16.67
C ASN A 328 -6.86 -9.02 18.20
N GLN A 329 -7.80 -9.62 18.94
CA GLN A 329 -7.92 -9.41 20.39
C GLN A 329 -6.64 -9.71 21.16
N LEU A 330 -5.90 -10.74 20.75
CA LEU A 330 -4.64 -11.15 21.38
C LEU A 330 -3.48 -10.15 21.18
N LEU A 331 -3.63 -9.22 20.22
CA LEU A 331 -2.65 -8.16 19.92
C LEU A 331 -2.92 -6.87 20.70
N LEU A 332 -4.12 -6.73 21.27
CA LEU A 332 -4.49 -5.52 21.99
C LEU A 332 -3.68 -5.42 23.30
N ASN A 333 -3.34 -4.20 23.70
CA ASN A 333 -2.59 -3.88 24.92
C ASN A 333 -1.16 -4.47 25.03
N ARG A 334 -0.63 -5.08 23.97
CA ARG A 334 0.73 -5.64 23.92
C ARG A 334 1.78 -4.62 23.48
N LYS A 335 2.19 -3.76 24.43
CA LYS A 335 3.16 -2.65 24.17
C LYS A 335 4.52 -3.12 23.63
N ASP A 336 4.90 -4.35 23.92
CA ASP A 336 6.14 -4.99 23.44
C ASP A 336 6.16 -5.21 21.91
N LEU A 337 4.99 -5.20 21.26
CA LEU A 337 4.87 -5.36 19.80
C LEU A 337 5.02 -4.05 19.01
N TYR A 338 5.24 -2.93 19.71
CA TYR A 338 5.30 -1.60 19.13
C TYR A 338 6.73 -1.05 19.19
N PRO A 339 7.28 -0.51 18.08
CA PRO A 339 8.54 0.19 18.14
C PRO A 339 8.39 1.51 18.92
N MET A 340 9.45 1.97 19.60
CA MET A 340 9.44 3.23 20.37
C MET A 340 9.14 4.47 19.52
N THR A 341 9.34 4.37 18.21
CA THR A 341 9.02 5.43 17.23
C THR A 341 7.59 5.36 16.70
N ASP A 342 6.75 4.44 17.19
CA ASP A 342 5.36 4.32 16.74
C ASP A 342 4.46 5.43 17.31
N VAL A 343 3.31 5.62 16.68
CA VAL A 343 2.34 6.67 17.01
C VAL A 343 1.89 6.61 18.48
N CYS A 344 1.71 5.41 19.03
CA CYS A 344 1.30 5.20 20.43
C CYS A 344 2.29 5.78 21.45
N PHE A 345 3.55 5.97 21.07
CA PHE A 345 4.60 6.50 21.94
C PHE A 345 4.94 7.98 21.67
N GLY A 346 4.28 8.62 20.70
CA GLY A 346 4.49 10.04 20.44
C GLY A 346 4.06 10.90 21.63
N GLU A 347 4.86 11.90 22.00
CA GLU A 347 4.60 12.82 23.11
C GLU A 347 3.17 13.42 23.05
N TYR A 348 2.75 13.82 21.84
CA TYR A 348 1.38 14.31 21.61
C TYR A 348 0.33 13.23 21.94
N TYR A 349 0.51 11.99 21.50
CA TYR A 349 -0.44 10.91 21.78
C TYR A 349 -0.50 10.59 23.28
N GLN A 350 0.67 10.57 23.96
CA GLN A 350 0.78 10.29 25.39
C GLN A 350 0.18 11.40 26.25
N SER A 351 0.42 12.67 25.92
CA SER A 351 -0.18 13.82 26.63
C SER A 351 -1.71 13.85 26.56
N GLN A 352 -2.29 13.28 25.52
CA GLN A 352 -3.74 13.14 25.33
C GLN A 352 -4.32 11.83 25.90
N SER A 353 -3.45 10.94 26.42
CA SER A 353 -3.79 9.60 26.91
C SER A 353 -3.99 9.53 28.43
N SER A 354 -4.42 10.63 29.06
CA SER A 354 -4.50 10.78 30.52
C SER A 354 -5.51 9.87 31.24
N THR A 355 -6.25 9.01 30.53
CA THR A 355 -7.18 8.03 31.13
C THR A 355 -7.16 6.66 30.43
N THR A 356 -7.29 5.59 31.22
CA THR A 356 -7.46 4.18 30.80
C THR A 356 -8.87 3.91 30.26
N THR A 357 -9.29 4.69 29.26
CA THR A 357 -10.57 4.48 28.57
C THR A 357 -10.36 3.53 27.39
N ASN A 358 -11.37 2.70 27.08
CA ASN A 358 -11.40 1.82 25.89
C ASN A 358 -11.51 2.67 24.61
N ARG A 359 -10.47 3.43 24.33
CA ARG A 359 -10.42 4.41 23.26
C ARG A 359 -9.74 3.80 22.05
N ILE A 360 -10.39 3.91 20.90
CA ILE A 360 -9.85 3.49 19.61
C ILE A 360 -9.50 4.73 18.79
N THR A 361 -8.26 4.79 18.32
CA THR A 361 -7.73 5.94 17.59
C THR A 361 -7.53 5.58 16.13
N LEU A 362 -8.11 6.42 15.27
CA LEU A 362 -8.08 6.27 13.83
C LEU A 362 -7.05 7.22 13.22
N ILE A 363 -6.20 6.67 12.36
CA ILE A 363 -5.44 7.43 11.36
C ILE A 363 -6.28 7.39 10.09
N VAL A 364 -6.81 8.53 9.67
CA VAL A 364 -7.64 8.64 8.47
C VAL A 364 -6.73 8.83 7.27
N HIS A 365 -7.03 8.12 6.19
CA HIS A 365 -6.30 8.12 4.94
C HIS A 365 -7.23 8.42 3.78
N THR A 366 -6.74 9.17 2.80
CA THR A 366 -7.45 9.36 1.52
C THR A 366 -6.52 9.20 0.33
N ASP A 367 -7.02 8.55 -0.71
CA ASP A 367 -6.30 8.39 -1.98
C ASP A 367 -7.28 8.20 -3.15
N GLY A 368 -6.83 8.50 -4.36
CA GLY A 368 -7.55 8.34 -5.61
C GLY A 368 -6.84 7.36 -6.56
N ALA A 369 -7.58 6.36 -7.04
CA ALA A 369 -7.07 5.37 -7.98
C ALA A 369 -7.94 5.29 -9.24
N PRO A 370 -7.36 5.00 -10.43
CA PRO A 370 -8.15 4.70 -11.61
C PRO A 370 -8.90 3.37 -11.42
N LEU A 371 -10.21 3.34 -11.66
CA LEU A 371 -11.02 2.14 -11.51
C LEU A 371 -10.67 1.08 -12.57
N VAL A 372 -10.51 1.52 -13.82
CA VAL A 372 -10.05 0.71 -14.94
C VAL A 372 -9.05 1.52 -15.74
N LYS A 373 -7.89 0.93 -16.08
CA LYS A 373 -6.78 1.60 -16.80
C LYS A 373 -7.16 2.33 -18.10
N LEU A 374 -8.28 1.96 -18.72
CA LEU A 374 -8.78 2.54 -19.98
C LEU A 374 -10.00 3.45 -19.79
N SER A 375 -10.63 3.43 -18.62
CA SER A 375 -11.79 4.27 -18.34
C SER A 375 -11.35 5.61 -17.77
N LYS A 376 -12.15 6.66 -17.99
CA LYS A 376 -12.01 7.93 -17.27
C LYS A 376 -12.57 7.87 -15.84
N GLN A 377 -13.01 6.70 -15.37
CA GLN A 377 -13.55 6.55 -14.02
C GLN A 377 -12.44 6.34 -13.00
N SER A 378 -12.58 7.01 -11.87
CA SER A 378 -11.73 6.88 -10.69
C SER A 378 -12.56 6.42 -9.50
N ILE A 379 -11.90 5.70 -8.60
CA ILE A 379 -12.37 5.44 -7.26
C ILE A 379 -11.52 6.24 -6.29
N TRP A 380 -12.17 6.97 -5.39
CA TRP A 380 -11.54 7.65 -4.27
C TRP A 380 -12.00 6.97 -2.99
N SER A 381 -11.05 6.66 -2.11
CA SER A 381 -11.35 5.98 -0.86
C SER A 381 -10.98 6.85 0.31
N CYS A 382 -11.87 6.92 1.30
CA CYS A 382 -11.58 7.37 2.65
C CYS A 382 -11.57 6.13 3.56
N PHE A 383 -10.45 5.86 4.21
CA PHE A 383 -10.27 4.68 5.04
C PHE A 383 -9.43 5.01 6.27
N ALA A 384 -9.42 4.14 7.27
CA ALA A 384 -8.70 4.37 8.51
C ALA A 384 -7.94 3.15 8.99
N SER A 385 -6.80 3.42 9.63
CA SER A 385 -5.98 2.43 10.34
C SER A 385 -6.17 2.59 11.84
N LEU A 386 -6.21 1.48 12.58
CA LEU A 386 -6.32 1.48 14.04
C LEU A 386 -4.93 1.61 14.68
N VAL A 387 -4.74 2.63 15.50
CA VAL A 387 -3.48 2.86 16.22
C VAL A 387 -3.21 1.74 17.23
N GLU A 388 -4.27 1.19 17.83
CA GLU A 388 -4.23 0.14 18.86
C GLU A 388 -3.87 -1.26 18.31
N LEU A 389 -3.51 -1.36 17.02
CA LEU A 389 -2.88 -2.54 16.43
C LEU A 389 -1.39 -2.28 16.17
N PRO A 390 -0.50 -3.26 16.41
CA PRO A 390 0.91 -3.13 16.10
C PRO A 390 1.13 -2.98 14.57
N PRO A 391 2.21 -2.34 14.11
CA PRO A 391 2.38 -1.97 12.70
C PRO A 391 2.13 -3.10 11.67
N PRO A 392 2.61 -4.35 11.86
CA PRO A 392 2.35 -5.42 10.91
C PRO A 392 0.86 -5.80 10.78
N ALA A 393 0.11 -5.73 11.89
CA ALA A 393 -1.32 -5.99 11.92
C ALA A 393 -2.14 -4.78 11.44
N ARG A 394 -1.67 -3.57 11.76
CA ARG A 394 -2.26 -2.30 11.30
C ARG A 394 -2.20 -2.16 9.77
N ASP A 395 -1.08 -2.52 9.16
CA ASP A 395 -0.87 -2.49 7.70
C ASP A 395 -1.63 -3.58 6.93
N TYR A 396 -2.26 -4.53 7.64
CA TYR A 396 -2.98 -5.61 7.01
C TYR A 396 -4.33 -5.12 6.49
N HIS A 397 -4.59 -5.25 5.18
CA HIS A 397 -5.80 -4.74 4.55
C HIS A 397 -7.13 -5.25 5.15
N LYS A 398 -7.16 -6.43 5.78
CA LYS A 398 -8.37 -6.91 6.49
C LYS A 398 -8.63 -6.15 7.80
N ASN A 399 -7.63 -5.44 8.31
CA ASN A 399 -7.66 -4.60 9.51
C ASN A 399 -7.76 -3.10 9.18
N THR A 400 -8.05 -2.76 7.92
CA THR A 400 -8.36 -1.39 7.49
C THR A 400 -9.87 -1.17 7.58
N VAL A 401 -10.28 -0.07 8.22
CA VAL A 401 -11.68 0.37 8.24
C VAL A 401 -11.93 1.18 6.97
N ILE A 402 -12.84 0.75 6.11
CA ILE A 402 -13.25 1.55 4.97
C ILE A 402 -14.36 2.47 5.44
N LEU A 403 -14.16 3.78 5.36
CA LEU A 403 -15.15 4.75 5.82
C LEU A 403 -16.14 5.04 4.68
N SER A 404 -15.61 5.46 3.53
CA SER A 404 -16.41 5.75 2.35
C SER A 404 -15.65 5.58 1.04
N LEU A 405 -16.39 5.32 -0.04
CA LEU A 405 -15.88 5.17 -1.40
C LEU A 405 -16.66 6.07 -2.35
N TRP A 406 -15.96 6.82 -3.19
CA TRP A 406 -16.52 7.64 -4.26
C TRP A 406 -16.09 7.08 -5.61
N THR A 407 -17.04 6.62 -6.41
CA THR A 407 -16.78 6.10 -7.75
C THR A 407 -17.43 6.99 -8.80
N SER A 408 -16.62 7.64 -9.64
CA SER A 408 -17.10 8.55 -10.69
C SER A 408 -16.02 8.90 -11.71
N LYS A 409 -16.40 9.48 -12.85
CA LYS A 409 -15.45 10.15 -13.76
C LYS A 409 -14.94 11.49 -13.18
N VAL A 410 -15.71 12.10 -12.29
CA VAL A 410 -15.39 13.40 -11.68
C VAL A 410 -14.71 13.15 -10.34
N LYS A 411 -13.71 13.97 -10.02
CA LYS A 411 -13.07 13.97 -8.71
C LYS A 411 -14.10 14.30 -7.61
N PRO A 412 -13.91 13.80 -6.38
CA PRO A 412 -14.81 14.11 -5.28
C PRO A 412 -14.75 15.59 -4.96
N ASP A 413 -15.93 16.17 -4.73
CA ASP A 413 -16.05 17.35 -3.89
C ASP A 413 -15.84 16.89 -2.43
N PRO A 414 -14.83 17.39 -1.70
CA PRO A 414 -14.49 16.90 -0.36
C PRO A 414 -15.65 17.00 0.63
N ASP A 415 -16.42 18.08 0.59
CA ASP A 415 -17.53 18.30 1.54
C ASP A 415 -18.61 17.25 1.29
N THR A 416 -19.04 17.10 0.03
CA THR A 416 -20.04 16.10 -0.36
C THR A 416 -19.55 14.67 -0.06
N PHE A 417 -18.29 14.38 -0.36
CA PHE A 417 -17.73 13.03 -0.19
C PHE A 417 -17.63 12.63 1.29
N LEU A 418 -17.16 13.54 2.15
CA LEU A 418 -16.86 13.22 3.54
C LEU A 418 -18.01 13.53 4.51
N HIS A 419 -19.06 14.24 4.10
CA HIS A 419 -20.14 14.69 4.98
C HIS A 419 -20.71 13.57 5.87
N GLU A 420 -21.24 12.49 5.28
CA GLU A 420 -21.84 11.39 6.05
C GLU A 420 -20.82 10.72 6.99
N THR A 421 -19.58 10.56 6.53
CA THR A 421 -18.48 9.99 7.32
C THR A 421 -18.12 10.87 8.52
N ILE A 422 -18.04 12.20 8.33
CA ILE A 422 -17.72 13.15 9.40
C ILE A 422 -18.82 13.17 10.45
N GLU A 423 -20.09 13.16 10.03
CA GLU A 423 -21.22 13.15 10.96
C GLU A 423 -21.27 11.86 11.79
N GLU A 424 -21.03 10.68 11.18
CA GLU A 424 -20.94 9.43 11.94
C GLU A 424 -19.74 9.44 12.90
N LEU A 425 -18.56 9.89 12.46
CA LEU A 425 -17.39 10.00 13.32
C LEU A 425 -17.63 10.95 14.49
N LYS A 426 -18.27 12.11 14.29
CA LYS A 426 -18.64 13.03 15.38
C LYS A 426 -19.54 12.36 16.41
N LEU A 427 -20.54 11.60 15.96
CA LEU A 427 -21.43 10.85 16.86
C LEU A 427 -20.64 9.83 17.69
N LEU A 428 -19.77 9.05 17.05
CA LEU A 428 -18.97 8.02 17.72
C LEU A 428 -17.86 8.59 18.63
N ILE A 429 -17.34 9.77 18.32
CA ILE A 429 -16.37 10.49 19.14
C ILE A 429 -17.05 11.07 20.39
N ASN A 430 -18.23 11.69 20.23
CA ASN A 430 -18.91 12.39 21.32
C ASN A 430 -19.69 11.44 22.24
N ASN A 431 -20.32 10.41 21.69
CA ASN A 431 -21.24 9.54 22.42
C ASN A 431 -20.68 8.14 22.67
N GLY A 432 -19.56 7.78 22.03
CA GLY A 432 -19.06 6.41 22.06
C GLY A 432 -19.99 5.40 21.37
N THR A 433 -19.70 4.12 21.56
CA THR A 433 -20.55 3.01 21.10
C THR A 433 -20.19 1.70 21.82
N SER A 434 -21.15 0.78 21.92
CA SER A 434 -20.89 -0.58 22.41
C SER A 434 -20.45 -1.53 21.30
N ILE A 435 -19.44 -2.34 21.60
CA ILE A 435 -19.01 -3.48 20.79
C ILE A 435 -19.00 -4.76 21.63
N PHE A 436 -19.08 -5.90 20.96
CA PHE A 436 -19.00 -7.21 21.61
C PHE A 436 -17.71 -7.94 21.22
N ILE A 437 -16.95 -8.38 22.23
CA ILE A 437 -15.76 -9.23 22.07
C ILE A 437 -15.96 -10.46 22.95
N ASN A 438 -15.91 -11.67 22.36
CA ASN A 438 -16.18 -12.95 23.03
C ASN A 438 -17.48 -12.99 23.85
N GLY A 439 -18.53 -12.32 23.37
CA GLY A 439 -19.83 -12.25 24.05
C GLY A 439 -19.90 -11.23 25.20
N GLN A 440 -18.79 -10.59 25.57
CA GLN A 440 -18.75 -9.50 26.54
C GLN A 440 -18.92 -8.15 25.83
N GLU A 441 -19.75 -7.28 26.42
CA GLU A 441 -19.97 -5.91 25.94
C GLU A 441 -18.88 -4.97 26.45
N TYR A 442 -18.33 -4.17 25.56
CA TYR A 442 -17.37 -3.12 25.85
C TYR A 442 -17.86 -1.81 25.27
N GLU A 443 -17.97 -0.80 26.12
CA GLU A 443 -18.13 0.58 25.66
C GLU A 443 -16.80 1.10 25.14
N ILE A 444 -16.80 1.62 23.92
CA ILE A 444 -15.64 2.22 23.28
C ILE A 444 -15.93 3.66 22.87
N THR A 445 -14.88 4.49 22.83
CA THR A 445 -14.93 5.84 22.25
C THR A 445 -13.95 5.94 21.10
N LEU A 446 -14.30 6.71 20.06
CA LEU A 446 -13.40 6.94 18.94
C LEU A 446 -12.64 8.25 19.07
N ARG A 447 -11.44 8.30 18.49
CA ARG A 447 -10.72 9.54 18.17
C ARG A 447 -10.09 9.46 16.79
N THR A 448 -9.81 10.62 16.21
CA THR A 448 -8.99 10.74 15.00
C THR A 448 -7.73 11.54 15.31
N GLN A 449 -6.59 11.13 14.74
CA GLN A 449 -5.30 11.75 15.05
C GLN A 449 -4.67 12.44 13.85
N TYR A 450 -4.63 11.75 12.71
CA TYR A 450 -4.01 12.26 11.50
C TYR A 450 -4.94 12.07 10.32
N PHE A 451 -4.85 13.01 9.38
CA PHE A 451 -5.39 12.89 8.05
C PHE A 451 -4.21 12.78 7.07
N VAL A 452 -4.02 11.59 6.51
CA VAL A 452 -2.85 11.23 5.71
C VAL A 452 -3.25 11.09 4.26
N SER A 453 -2.58 11.83 3.38
CA SER A 453 -2.81 11.78 1.95
C SER A 453 -1.52 12.13 1.21
N ASP A 454 -1.44 11.75 -0.07
CA ASP A 454 -0.36 12.22 -0.94
C ASP A 454 -0.56 13.71 -1.27
N LEU A 455 0.46 14.36 -1.84
CA LEU A 455 0.37 15.81 -2.11
C LEU A 455 -0.81 16.20 -3.04
N PRO A 456 -1.08 15.48 -4.15
CA PRO A 456 -2.28 15.72 -4.97
C PRO A 456 -3.60 15.59 -4.19
N ALA A 457 -3.78 14.53 -3.40
CA ALA A 457 -5.00 14.35 -2.61
C ALA A 457 -5.09 15.38 -1.48
N LYS A 458 -3.99 15.69 -0.80
CA LYS A 458 -3.93 16.76 0.22
C LYS A 458 -4.43 18.08 -0.35
N ALA A 459 -3.98 18.46 -1.54
CA ALA A 459 -4.46 19.68 -2.20
C ALA A 459 -5.96 19.65 -2.49
N LEU A 460 -6.50 18.52 -2.95
CA LEU A 460 -7.93 18.35 -3.19
C LEU A 460 -8.75 18.49 -1.89
N PHE A 461 -8.40 17.73 -0.85
CA PHE A 461 -9.14 17.69 0.41
C PHE A 461 -8.99 18.95 1.25
N CYS A 462 -7.83 19.60 1.22
CA CYS A 462 -7.63 20.90 1.85
C CYS A 462 -8.12 22.08 1.00
N LYS A 463 -8.63 21.82 -0.22
CA LYS A 463 -9.02 22.84 -1.21
C LYS A 463 -7.92 23.88 -1.46
N THR A 464 -6.67 23.43 -1.53
CA THR A 464 -5.50 24.27 -1.79
C THR A 464 -4.98 24.09 -3.22
N MET A 465 -4.02 24.95 -3.58
CA MET A 465 -3.25 24.77 -4.81
C MET A 465 -2.56 23.40 -4.84
N ASN A 466 -2.54 22.79 -6.01
CA ASN A 466 -1.78 21.56 -6.26
C ASN A 466 -0.29 21.79 -6.02
N PHE A 467 0.46 20.73 -5.67
CA PHE A 467 1.89 20.76 -5.33
C PHE A 467 2.84 21.45 -6.33
N ASN A 468 2.42 21.66 -7.59
CA ASN A 468 3.17 22.41 -8.61
C ASN A 468 2.73 23.88 -8.73
N GLY A 469 1.89 24.38 -7.83
CA GLY A 469 1.51 25.79 -7.76
C GLY A 469 2.55 26.61 -7.01
N TYR A 470 2.66 27.89 -7.35
CA TYR A 470 3.62 28.80 -6.70
C TYR A 470 3.40 28.89 -5.17
N SER A 471 2.16 28.89 -4.70
CA SER A 471 1.84 28.98 -3.25
C SER A 471 1.34 27.66 -2.64
N ALA A 472 1.82 26.52 -3.16
CA ALA A 472 1.35 25.18 -2.80
C ALA A 472 1.94 24.58 -1.51
N CYS A 473 2.98 25.19 -0.93
CA CYS A 473 3.59 24.72 0.32
C CYS A 473 2.52 24.62 1.43
N SER A 474 2.35 23.44 2.04
CA SER A 474 1.35 23.24 3.09
C SER A 474 1.79 23.71 4.47
N GLU A 475 3.10 23.82 4.67
CA GLU A 475 3.71 24.09 5.98
C GLU A 475 4.10 25.56 6.16
N TYR A 476 4.38 26.27 5.06
CA TYR A 476 4.87 27.65 5.09
C TYR A 476 4.15 28.53 4.07
N CYS A 477 3.97 29.80 4.42
CA CYS A 477 3.47 30.85 3.54
C CYS A 477 4.59 31.37 2.63
N SER A 478 5.09 30.49 1.76
CA SER A 478 6.15 30.81 0.80
C SER A 478 5.67 30.68 -0.64
N THR A 479 6.18 31.54 -1.51
CA THR A 479 6.00 31.44 -2.97
C THR A 479 7.22 30.73 -3.55
N GLY A 480 6.98 29.68 -4.33
CA GLY A 480 8.02 28.95 -5.03
C GLY A 480 8.40 29.63 -6.33
N GLU A 481 9.43 29.11 -6.99
CA GLU A 481 9.93 29.60 -8.27
C GLU A 481 9.82 28.51 -9.32
N TRP A 482 9.56 28.90 -10.57
CA TRP A 482 9.48 27.94 -11.66
C TRP A 482 10.88 27.50 -12.12
N SER A 483 11.16 26.19 -12.01
CA SER A 483 12.38 25.61 -12.55
C SER A 483 12.13 25.08 -13.96
N ALA A 484 12.59 25.82 -14.97
CA ALA A 484 12.49 25.41 -16.38
C ALA A 484 13.19 24.06 -16.64
N GLU A 485 14.29 23.78 -15.95
CA GLU A 485 15.04 22.52 -16.07
C GLU A 485 14.24 21.29 -15.63
N ASN A 486 13.43 21.43 -14.59
CA ASN A 486 12.71 20.30 -13.99
C ASN A 486 11.21 20.27 -14.35
N ASN A 487 10.70 21.35 -14.95
CA ASN A 487 9.30 21.58 -15.28
C ASN A 487 8.40 21.40 -14.04
N ILE A 488 8.84 22.00 -12.93
CA ILE A 488 8.18 21.99 -11.61
C ILE A 488 8.44 23.33 -10.89
N VAL A 489 7.59 23.64 -9.92
CA VAL A 489 7.87 24.70 -8.94
C VAL A 489 8.82 24.15 -7.87
N VAL A 490 9.85 24.91 -7.55
CA VAL A 490 10.82 24.60 -6.49
C VAL A 490 10.78 25.70 -5.43
N TYR A 491 10.97 25.30 -4.18
CA TYR A 491 11.13 26.24 -3.08
C TYR A 491 12.62 26.36 -2.78
N PRO A 492 13.25 27.53 -3.04
CA PRO A 492 14.66 27.71 -2.77
C PRO A 492 14.94 27.56 -1.27
N PHE A 493 16.11 27.02 -0.94
CA PHE A 493 16.53 26.93 0.45
C PHE A 493 16.83 28.33 0.99
N THR A 494 16.09 28.73 2.01
CA THR A 494 16.27 30.03 2.68
C THR A 494 16.67 29.80 4.12
N ARG A 495 17.74 30.46 4.58
CA ARG A 495 18.25 30.36 5.96
C ARG A 495 17.40 31.13 6.99
N ASN A 496 16.51 32.02 6.53
CA ASN A 496 15.76 32.97 7.35
C ASN A 496 14.26 32.67 7.39
N ASN A 497 13.65 33.04 8.54
CA ASN A 497 12.24 32.97 8.96
C ASN A 497 11.21 32.77 7.84
N LEU A 498 10.93 31.51 7.51
CA LEU A 498 9.72 31.15 6.80
C LEU A 498 8.53 31.31 7.74
N THR A 499 7.52 32.08 7.33
CA THR A 499 6.27 32.21 8.08
C THR A 499 5.52 30.88 8.02
N PRO A 500 5.30 30.18 9.15
CA PRO A 500 4.53 28.94 9.17
C PRO A 500 3.09 29.21 8.74
N ARG A 501 2.51 28.26 8.00
CA ARG A 501 1.09 28.31 7.67
C ARG A 501 0.28 27.78 8.85
N THR A 502 -0.31 28.69 9.62
CA THR A 502 -1.12 28.36 10.79
C THR A 502 -2.55 27.96 10.41
N HIS A 503 -3.28 27.39 11.36
CA HIS A 503 -4.71 27.12 11.21
C HIS A 503 -5.52 28.40 10.87
N SER A 504 -5.24 29.51 11.55
CA SER A 504 -5.87 30.80 11.25
C SER A 504 -5.59 31.27 9.82
N ALA A 505 -4.35 31.15 9.34
CA ALA A 505 -3.99 31.50 7.97
C ALA A 505 -4.76 30.67 6.92
N TYR A 506 -4.99 29.38 7.18
CA TYR A 506 -5.85 28.55 6.31
C TYR A 506 -7.29 29.04 6.28
N LEU A 507 -7.87 29.41 7.44
CA LEU A 507 -9.24 29.90 7.51
C LEU A 507 -9.42 31.23 6.81
N ASP A 508 -8.46 32.14 6.94
CA ASP A 508 -8.53 33.46 6.30
C ASP A 508 -8.40 33.34 4.78
N ALA A 509 -7.48 32.52 4.28
CA ALA A 509 -7.37 32.21 2.85
C ALA A 509 -8.64 31.54 2.29
N ALA A 510 -9.28 30.66 3.06
CA ALA A 510 -10.54 30.03 2.65
C ALA A 510 -11.69 31.05 2.54
N LYS A 511 -11.80 31.97 3.50
CA LYS A 511 -12.80 33.07 3.45
C LYS A 511 -12.57 33.99 2.26
N GLU A 512 -11.31 34.32 1.96
CA GLU A 512 -10.95 35.14 0.81
C GLU A 512 -11.33 34.45 -0.52
N ALA A 513 -10.94 33.18 -0.69
CA ALA A 513 -11.30 32.39 -1.86
C ALA A 513 -12.82 32.28 -2.06
N GLN A 514 -13.60 32.19 -0.96
CA GLN A 514 -15.06 32.17 -1.04
C GLN A 514 -15.63 33.51 -1.53
N LYS A 515 -15.05 34.65 -1.10
CA LYS A 515 -15.45 35.98 -1.59
C LYS A 515 -15.15 36.12 -3.08
N ASP A 516 -13.99 35.64 -3.53
CA ASP A 516 -13.62 35.72 -4.95
C ASP A 516 -14.51 34.83 -5.83
N GLN A 517 -14.85 33.61 -5.38
CA GLN A 517 -15.83 32.76 -6.07
C GLN A 517 -17.22 33.41 -6.18
N LEU A 518 -17.61 34.24 -5.21
CA LEU A 518 -18.87 34.99 -5.27
C LEU A 518 -18.79 36.19 -6.21
N ARG A 519 -17.60 36.78 -6.40
CA ARG A 519 -17.34 37.87 -7.37
C ARG A 519 -17.23 37.38 -8.80
N GLU A 520 -16.74 36.15 -9.00
CA GLU A 520 -16.57 35.52 -10.33
C GLU A 520 -17.82 34.79 -10.84
N ARG A 521 -18.91 34.72 -10.05
CA ARG A 521 -20.20 34.24 -10.54
C ARG A 521 -20.89 35.36 -11.33
N PRO A 522 -21.12 35.19 -12.65
CA PRO A 522 -21.80 36.19 -13.48
C PRO A 522 -23.24 36.44 -13.04
#